data_AF-A0A0D7CKM2-F1
#
_entry.id   AF-A0A0D7CKM2-F1
#
_cell.length_a   1.000
_cell.length_b   1.000
_cell.length_c   1.000
_cell.angle_alpha   90.00
_cell.angle_beta   90.00
_cell.angle_gamma   90.00
#
_symmetry.space_group_name_H-M   'P 1'
#
loop_
_entity.id
_entity.type
_entity.pdbx_description
1 polymer ?
#
loop_
_entity_poly.entity_id
_entity_poly.type
_entity_poly.pdbx_seq_one_letter_code
_entity_poly.pdbx_strand_id
1 'polypeptide(L)'
;MRVTLPVFTPPWIVVYHALERVHVARWSGRLFQVQTVPPTTRVERAAVARAAEGVASHADHTRAIAVDLLEELSSSELFGPHGDAVVRIVEAASALDEERARALESARHPAAEREYGKAWDRWLAEQPEAASYRNRDHAWTLSIPGAGFSGSPIGYGFSLIWKTVNAAARDRGGPGSLTLDEDGDRILGDPWETTLGALLDAAMAVGAPHLVDSDAVTVLTAAWGMVFEP
;
A
#
# COMPACT_ATOMS: atom_id res chain seq x y z
N MET A 1 21.27 -4.85 -14.31
CA MET A 1 21.00 -3.77 -15.30
C MET A 1 21.18 -2.42 -14.62
N ARG A 2 21.83 -1.43 -15.23
CA ARG A 2 21.99 -0.11 -14.59
C ARG A 2 20.82 0.82 -14.92
N VAL A 3 20.29 1.50 -13.91
CA VAL A 3 19.33 2.60 -14.04
C VAL A 3 19.98 3.87 -13.53
N THR A 4 20.00 4.91 -14.37
CA THR A 4 20.59 6.22 -14.05
C THR A 4 19.56 7.30 -14.32
N LEU A 5 19.46 8.29 -13.44
CA LEU A 5 18.61 9.45 -13.68
C LEU A 5 19.06 10.17 -14.95
N PRO A 6 18.12 10.55 -15.84
CA PRO A 6 18.46 11.25 -17.08
C PRO A 6 19.03 12.65 -16.81
N VAL A 7 18.63 13.26 -15.69
CA VAL A 7 19.11 14.55 -15.20
C VAL A 7 19.35 14.43 -13.70
N PHE A 8 20.48 14.96 -13.21
CA PHE A 8 20.85 14.92 -11.80
C PHE A 8 20.15 16.01 -10.96
N THR A 9 18.83 15.97 -10.98
CA THR A 9 17.91 16.82 -10.21
C THR A 9 16.76 15.98 -9.67
N PRO A 10 16.05 16.42 -8.61
CA PRO A 10 14.88 15.71 -8.11
C PRO A 10 13.82 15.44 -9.20
N PRO A 11 13.03 14.37 -9.08
CA PRO A 11 13.02 13.39 -7.98
C PRO A 11 14.21 12.41 -8.03
N TRP A 12 14.76 12.09 -6.86
CA TRP A 12 15.87 11.14 -6.72
C TRP A 12 15.38 9.69 -6.69
N ILE A 13 16.25 8.74 -7.02
CA ILE A 13 15.97 7.31 -6.77
C ILE A 13 16.06 7.08 -5.26
N VAL A 14 14.98 6.64 -4.62
CA VAL A 14 14.97 6.31 -3.19
C VAL A 14 15.20 4.81 -3.02
N VAL A 15 16.27 4.44 -2.33
CA VAL A 15 16.66 3.05 -2.06
C VAL A 15 16.54 2.79 -0.57
N TYR A 16 15.59 1.94 -0.17
CA TYR A 16 15.45 1.52 1.23
C TYR A 16 16.49 0.45 1.58
N HIS A 17 16.97 0.48 2.82
CA HIS A 17 18.02 -0.43 3.30
C HIS A 17 17.48 -1.80 3.73
N ALA A 18 16.19 -1.87 4.08
CA ALA A 18 15.53 -3.11 4.47
C ALA A 18 14.08 -3.09 4.00
N LEU A 19 13.55 -4.28 3.66
CA LEU A 19 12.17 -4.47 3.19
C LEU A 19 11.14 -3.97 4.22
N GLU A 20 11.42 -4.20 5.50
CA GLU A 20 10.59 -3.76 6.64
C GLU A 20 10.45 -2.23 6.78
N ARG A 21 11.29 -1.48 6.05
CA ARG A 21 11.32 -0.01 6.09
C ARG A 21 10.87 0.60 4.77
N VAL A 22 10.46 -0.24 3.81
CA VAL A 22 9.99 0.22 2.51
C VAL A 22 8.67 0.95 2.71
N HIS A 23 8.73 2.27 2.64
CA HIS A 23 7.55 3.09 2.44
C HIS A 23 7.32 3.25 0.93
N VAL A 24 6.51 2.37 0.37
CA VAL A 24 6.04 2.53 -1.01
C VAL A 24 5.13 3.76 -1.06
N ALA A 25 5.63 4.86 -1.62
CA ALA A 25 4.83 6.05 -1.92
C ALA A 25 4.02 5.85 -3.21
N ARG A 26 4.57 5.10 -4.16
CA ARG A 26 3.94 4.69 -5.41
C ARG A 26 4.47 3.32 -5.82
N TRP A 27 3.58 2.38 -6.08
CA TRP A 27 3.94 1.05 -6.57
C TRP A 27 4.14 1.08 -8.08
N SER A 28 5.26 0.52 -8.55
CA SER A 28 5.58 0.44 -9.97
C SER A 28 5.31 -0.95 -10.57
N GLY A 29 4.60 -1.83 -9.86
CA GLY A 29 4.33 -3.21 -10.28
C GLY A 29 5.44 -4.21 -9.95
N ARG A 30 6.64 -3.73 -9.58
CA ARG A 30 7.85 -4.56 -9.48
C ARG A 30 8.69 -4.15 -8.29
N LEU A 31 9.32 -5.14 -7.65
CA LEU A 31 10.25 -4.97 -6.54
C LEU A 31 11.64 -5.44 -6.98
N PHE A 32 12.67 -4.66 -6.70
CA PHE A 32 14.05 -5.02 -7.05
C PHE A 32 14.96 -4.90 -5.85
N GLN A 33 15.84 -5.89 -5.69
CA GLN A 33 17.07 -5.67 -4.95
C GLN A 33 18.02 -4.86 -5.82
N VAL A 34 18.56 -3.78 -5.26
CA VAL A 34 19.41 -2.85 -6.00
C VAL A 34 20.67 -2.52 -5.20
N GLN A 35 21.71 -2.16 -5.93
CA GLN A 35 22.94 -1.61 -5.36
C GLN A 35 23.10 -0.16 -5.80
N THR A 36 23.37 0.76 -4.87
CA THR A 36 23.68 2.15 -5.21
C THR A 36 25.03 2.25 -5.92
N VAL A 37 25.09 3.06 -6.98
CA VAL A 37 26.32 3.24 -7.76
C VAL A 37 27.10 4.45 -7.22
N PRO A 38 28.37 4.28 -6.82
CA PRO A 38 29.20 5.39 -6.35
C PRO A 38 29.44 6.44 -7.46
N PRO A 39 29.42 7.75 -7.12
CA PRO A 39 29.67 8.81 -8.09
C PRO A 39 31.15 8.87 -8.50
N THR A 40 31.41 8.91 -9.80
CA THR A 40 32.76 8.91 -10.39
C THR A 40 33.21 10.30 -10.85
N THR A 41 32.26 11.14 -11.29
CA THR A 41 32.55 12.51 -11.75
C THR A 41 32.31 13.56 -10.67
N ARG A 42 32.86 14.77 -10.86
CA ARG A 42 32.59 15.91 -9.95
C ARG A 42 31.11 16.29 -9.93
N VAL A 43 30.45 16.20 -11.10
CA VAL A 43 29.03 16.53 -11.25
C VAL A 43 28.17 15.51 -10.50
N GLU A 44 28.47 14.22 -10.63
CA GLU A 44 27.80 13.15 -9.89
C GLU A 44 28.00 13.29 -8.39
N ARG A 45 29.23 13.59 -7.92
CA ARG A 45 29.50 13.82 -6.49
C ARG A 45 28.68 14.97 -5.93
N ALA A 46 28.60 16.09 -6.65
CA ALA A 46 27.77 17.23 -6.25
C ALA A 46 26.27 16.88 -6.28
N ALA A 47 25.82 16.03 -7.19
CA ALA A 47 24.44 15.56 -7.22
C ALA A 47 24.09 14.64 -6.05
N VAL A 48 24.95 13.66 -5.72
CA VAL A 48 24.75 12.78 -4.56
C VAL A 48 24.75 13.58 -3.26
N ALA A 49 25.65 14.56 -3.12
CA ALA A 49 25.65 15.46 -1.96
C ALA A 49 24.31 16.22 -1.83
N ARG A 50 23.82 16.82 -2.93
CA ARG A 50 22.50 17.47 -2.96
C ARG A 50 21.35 16.50 -2.67
N ALA A 51 21.44 15.26 -3.15
CA ALA A 51 20.43 14.24 -2.89
C ALA A 51 20.36 13.88 -1.39
N ALA A 52 21.50 13.88 -0.70
CA ALA A 52 21.60 13.61 0.73
C ALA A 52 21.20 14.81 1.61
N GLU A 53 21.06 16.02 1.06
CA GLU A 53 20.61 17.18 1.83
C GLU A 53 19.22 16.93 2.44
N GLY A 54 19.11 17.17 3.75
CA GLY A 54 17.87 16.97 4.52
C GLY A 54 17.51 15.50 4.80
N VAL A 55 18.34 14.53 4.40
CA VAL A 55 18.17 13.13 4.81
C VAL A 55 18.84 12.95 6.18
N ALA A 56 18.07 12.52 7.18
CA ALA A 56 18.61 12.26 8.51
C ALA A 56 19.69 11.17 8.47
N SER A 57 20.70 11.25 9.34
CA SER A 57 21.78 10.26 9.42
C SER A 57 21.30 8.84 9.79
N HIS A 58 20.11 8.74 10.39
CA HIS A 58 19.45 7.49 10.77
C HIS A 58 18.29 7.15 9.82
N ALA A 59 18.24 7.77 8.64
CA ALA A 59 17.22 7.46 7.67
C ALA A 59 17.44 6.06 7.09
N ASP A 60 16.34 5.33 6.95
CA ASP A 60 16.32 3.94 6.48
C ASP A 60 16.40 3.79 4.96
N HIS A 61 16.81 4.86 4.31
CA HIS A 61 16.91 4.96 2.87
C HIS A 61 18.07 5.87 2.47
N THR A 62 18.52 5.66 1.24
CA THR A 62 19.47 6.52 0.56
C THR A 62 18.85 7.05 -0.71
N ARG A 63 19.07 8.33 -0.99
CA ARG A 63 18.75 8.92 -2.29
C ARG A 63 19.95 8.75 -3.22
N ALA A 64 19.72 8.16 -4.38
CA ALA A 64 20.73 7.84 -5.37
C ALA A 64 20.40 8.49 -6.73
N ILE A 65 21.44 8.66 -7.54
CA ILE A 65 21.34 9.11 -8.94
C ILE A 65 21.46 7.95 -9.93
N ALA A 66 22.01 6.82 -9.49
CA ALA A 66 22.14 5.61 -10.26
C ALA A 66 22.12 4.38 -9.34
N VAL A 67 21.53 3.30 -9.82
CA VAL A 67 21.48 1.99 -9.16
C VAL A 67 21.72 0.87 -10.16
N ASP A 68 22.36 -0.19 -9.71
CA ASP A 68 22.41 -1.46 -10.42
C ASP A 68 21.30 -2.36 -9.91
N LEU A 69 20.39 -2.78 -10.78
CA LEU A 69 19.39 -3.81 -10.49
C LEU A 69 20.09 -5.16 -10.43
N LEU A 70 20.03 -5.79 -9.26
CA LEU A 70 20.66 -7.07 -8.97
C LEU A 70 19.70 -8.21 -9.32
N GLU A 71 18.55 -8.24 -8.66
CA GLU A 71 17.49 -9.23 -8.88
C GLU A 71 16.11 -8.60 -8.71
N GLU A 72 15.14 -9.18 -9.40
CA GLU A 72 13.72 -8.90 -9.18
C GLU A 72 13.22 -9.79 -8.04
N LEU A 73 12.64 -9.18 -7.02
CA LEU A 73 12.11 -9.87 -5.87
C LEU A 73 10.63 -10.18 -6.08
N SER A 74 10.18 -11.28 -5.49
CA SER A 74 8.76 -11.64 -5.47
C SER A 74 7.95 -10.59 -4.70
N SER A 75 6.73 -10.33 -5.16
CA SER A 75 5.75 -9.52 -4.44
C SER A 75 5.44 -10.08 -3.04
N SER A 76 5.66 -11.40 -2.85
CA SER A 76 5.44 -12.07 -1.58
C SER A 76 6.35 -11.59 -0.45
N GLU A 77 7.52 -11.06 -0.77
CA GLU A 77 8.44 -10.47 0.20
C GLU A 77 7.85 -9.23 0.90
N LEU A 78 6.92 -8.53 0.23
CA LEU A 78 6.32 -7.30 0.74
C LEU A 78 4.88 -7.49 1.22
N PHE A 79 4.16 -8.44 0.63
CA PHE A 79 2.71 -8.62 0.83
C PHE A 79 2.31 -10.00 1.39
N GLY A 80 3.28 -10.88 1.64
CA GLY A 80 3.04 -12.24 2.11
C GLY A 80 2.72 -13.25 0.98
N PRO A 81 2.36 -14.50 1.31
CA PRO A 81 2.28 -15.60 0.35
C PRO A 81 1.36 -15.37 -0.87
N HIS A 82 0.36 -14.49 -0.75
CA HIS A 82 -0.57 -14.15 -1.82
C HIS A 82 -0.29 -12.76 -2.42
N GLY A 83 0.97 -12.32 -2.41
CA GLY A 83 1.36 -10.98 -2.81
C GLY A 83 0.94 -10.58 -4.22
N ASP A 84 0.93 -11.51 -5.18
CA ASP A 84 0.49 -11.23 -6.55
C ASP A 84 -0.99 -10.84 -6.62
N ALA A 85 -1.84 -11.43 -5.76
CA ALA A 85 -3.25 -11.06 -5.68
C ALA A 85 -3.43 -9.65 -5.09
N VAL A 86 -2.62 -9.30 -4.10
CA VAL A 86 -2.58 -7.93 -3.54
C VAL A 86 -2.09 -6.93 -4.57
N VAL A 87 -1.09 -7.28 -5.37
CA VAL A 87 -0.58 -6.43 -6.47
C VAL A 87 -1.69 -6.09 -7.46
N ARG A 88 -2.54 -7.06 -7.86
CA ARG A 88 -3.67 -6.76 -8.77
C ARG A 88 -4.62 -5.71 -8.20
N ILE A 89 -4.89 -5.75 -6.90
CA ILE A 89 -5.74 -4.76 -6.24
C ILE A 89 -5.06 -3.39 -6.22
N VAL A 90 -3.77 -3.33 -5.93
CA VAL A 90 -2.99 -2.07 -5.97
C VAL A 90 -2.96 -1.48 -7.39
N GLU A 91 -2.78 -2.32 -8.41
CA GLU A 91 -2.81 -1.89 -9.81
C GLU A 91 -4.17 -1.34 -10.21
N ALA A 92 -5.26 -2.04 -9.85
CA ALA A 92 -6.62 -1.56 -10.04
C ALA A 92 -6.88 -0.23 -9.31
N ALA A 93 -6.45 -0.12 -8.04
CA ALA A 93 -6.52 1.11 -7.26
C ALA A 93 -5.81 2.29 -7.96
N SER A 94 -4.66 2.02 -8.58
CA SER A 94 -3.87 3.06 -9.27
C SER A 94 -4.54 3.60 -10.53
N ALA A 95 -5.44 2.80 -11.12
CA ALA A 95 -6.20 3.10 -12.32
C ALA A 95 -7.65 3.51 -12.03
N LEU A 96 -8.00 3.76 -10.75
CA LEU A 96 -9.31 4.26 -10.37
C LEU A 96 -9.57 5.65 -10.97
N ASP A 97 -10.81 5.80 -11.41
CA ASP A 97 -11.49 7.04 -11.76
C ASP A 97 -12.81 7.13 -10.97
N GLU A 98 -13.55 8.21 -11.16
CA GLU A 98 -14.77 8.46 -10.41
C GLU A 98 -15.91 7.50 -10.75
N GLU A 99 -15.97 7.01 -11.99
CA GLU A 99 -16.98 6.03 -12.41
C GLU A 99 -16.78 4.70 -11.68
N ARG A 100 -15.54 4.19 -11.68
CA ARG A 100 -15.20 2.96 -10.96
C ARG A 100 -15.36 3.09 -9.46
N ALA A 101 -15.03 4.25 -8.89
CA ALA A 101 -15.24 4.52 -7.48
C ALA A 101 -16.73 4.42 -7.09
N ARG A 102 -17.63 5.05 -7.86
CA ARG A 102 -19.09 4.93 -7.64
C ARG A 102 -19.60 3.50 -7.82
N ALA A 103 -19.05 2.76 -8.78
CA ALA A 103 -19.41 1.36 -8.99
C ALA A 103 -19.00 0.48 -7.78
N LEU A 104 -17.79 0.68 -7.24
CA LEU A 104 -17.31 -0.03 -6.05
C LEU A 104 -18.12 0.32 -4.80
N GLU A 105 -18.44 1.60 -4.60
CA GLU A 105 -19.31 2.07 -3.53
C GLU A 105 -20.69 1.38 -3.61
N SER A 106 -21.33 1.43 -4.78
CA SER A 106 -22.68 0.86 -4.98
C SER A 106 -22.72 -0.66 -4.82
N ALA A 107 -21.60 -1.34 -5.07
CA ALA A 107 -21.49 -2.80 -5.01
C ALA A 107 -20.97 -3.31 -3.66
N ARG A 108 -20.53 -2.43 -2.75
CA ARG A 108 -19.98 -2.86 -1.45
C ARG A 108 -21.04 -3.53 -0.60
N HIS A 109 -20.78 -4.77 -0.18
CA HIS A 109 -21.72 -5.52 0.63
C HIS A 109 -21.85 -4.91 2.04
N PRO A 110 -23.07 -4.72 2.58
CA PRO A 110 -23.28 -4.06 3.90
C PRO A 110 -22.72 -4.84 5.10
N ALA A 111 -22.27 -6.07 4.88
CA ALA A 111 -21.63 -6.91 5.90
C ALA A 111 -20.09 -6.94 5.81
N ALA A 112 -19.50 -6.34 4.78
CA ALA A 112 -18.07 -6.49 4.48
C ALA A 112 -17.19 -5.98 5.62
N GLU A 113 -17.48 -4.80 6.16
CA GLU A 113 -16.73 -4.22 7.29
C GLU A 113 -16.68 -5.15 8.51
N ARG A 114 -17.81 -5.81 8.83
CA ARG A 114 -17.87 -6.76 9.95
C ARG A 114 -17.04 -8.02 9.66
N GLU A 115 -17.09 -8.55 8.45
CA GLU A 115 -16.30 -9.73 8.09
C GLU A 115 -14.80 -9.40 8.01
N TYR A 116 -14.45 -8.18 7.61
CA TYR A 116 -13.09 -7.65 7.64
C TYR A 116 -12.55 -7.58 9.08
N GLY A 117 -13.35 -7.05 10.01
CA GLY A 117 -12.99 -7.00 11.43
C GLY A 117 -12.76 -8.39 12.05
N LYS A 118 -13.61 -9.36 11.72
CA LYS A 118 -13.40 -10.76 12.17
C LYS A 118 -12.11 -11.36 11.65
N ALA A 119 -11.73 -11.07 10.39
CA ALA A 119 -10.47 -11.55 9.84
C ALA A 119 -9.26 -10.97 10.59
N TRP A 120 -9.32 -9.70 10.99
CA TRP A 120 -8.33 -9.09 11.88
C TRP A 120 -8.28 -9.76 13.25
N ASP A 121 -9.41 -10.02 13.88
CA ASP A 121 -9.46 -10.72 15.17
C ASP A 121 -8.83 -12.13 15.08
N ARG A 122 -9.13 -12.88 14.00
CA ARG A 122 -8.51 -14.20 13.75
C ARG A 122 -7.00 -14.09 13.63
N TRP A 123 -6.50 -13.12 12.87
CA TRP A 123 -5.06 -12.90 12.74
C TRP A 123 -4.40 -12.52 14.07
N LEU A 124 -5.01 -11.60 14.83
CA LEU A 124 -4.50 -11.15 16.13
C LEU A 124 -4.50 -12.26 17.19
N ALA A 125 -5.35 -13.28 17.07
CA ALA A 125 -5.29 -14.45 17.92
C ALA A 125 -3.92 -15.16 17.83
N GLU A 126 -3.26 -15.06 16.67
CA GLU A 126 -1.93 -15.62 16.39
C GLU A 126 -0.77 -14.65 16.71
N GLN A 127 -1.07 -13.42 17.17
CA GLN A 127 -0.07 -12.39 17.49
C GLN A 127 -0.03 -12.11 19.02
N PRO A 128 0.88 -12.73 19.80
CA PRO A 128 0.95 -12.55 21.25
C PRO A 128 1.26 -11.11 21.66
N GLU A 129 2.19 -10.46 20.94
CA GLU A 129 2.66 -9.10 21.22
C GLU A 129 1.59 -8.02 20.98
N ALA A 130 0.53 -8.36 20.24
CA ALA A 130 -0.58 -7.46 19.92
C ALA A 130 -1.88 -7.83 20.65
N ALA A 131 -1.80 -8.61 21.74
CA ALA A 131 -2.98 -9.07 22.47
C ALA A 131 -3.88 -7.93 22.98
N SER A 132 -3.33 -6.76 23.27
CA SER A 132 -4.07 -5.57 23.72
C SER A 132 -5.01 -4.99 22.66
N TYR A 133 -4.82 -5.36 21.39
CA TYR A 133 -5.64 -4.91 20.27
C TYR A 133 -6.81 -5.84 19.96
N ARG A 134 -6.86 -7.06 20.52
CA ARG A 134 -7.94 -8.04 20.25
C ARG A 134 -9.31 -7.54 20.67
N ASN A 135 -10.36 -7.94 19.95
CA ASN A 135 -11.76 -7.61 20.23
C ASN A 135 -12.04 -6.10 20.28
N ARG A 136 -11.24 -5.31 19.55
CA ARG A 136 -11.53 -3.89 19.32
C ARG A 136 -12.29 -3.75 18.02
N ASP A 137 -12.78 -2.54 17.78
CA ASP A 137 -13.25 -2.22 16.45
C ASP A 137 -12.05 -2.16 15.49
N HIS A 138 -12.05 -3.06 14.52
CA HIS A 138 -11.02 -3.19 13.50
C HIS A 138 -11.51 -2.71 12.13
N ALA A 139 -12.68 -2.08 12.05
CA ALA A 139 -13.11 -1.35 10.86
C ALA A 139 -11.96 -0.42 10.43
N TRP A 140 -11.60 -0.47 9.15
CA TRP A 140 -10.55 0.39 8.55
C TRP A 140 -9.12 0.21 9.07
N THR A 141 -8.86 -0.80 9.90
CA THR A 141 -7.49 -1.05 10.37
C THR A 141 -6.58 -1.43 9.20
N LEU A 142 -5.46 -0.71 9.03
CA LEU A 142 -4.46 -1.01 8.00
C LEU A 142 -3.24 -1.76 8.57
N SER A 143 -2.92 -1.48 9.83
CA SER A 143 -1.76 -2.01 10.53
C SER A 143 -1.91 -1.84 12.04
N ILE A 144 -1.43 -2.81 12.82
CA ILE A 144 -1.38 -2.79 14.28
C ILE A 144 0.08 -2.79 14.72
N PRO A 145 0.54 -1.76 15.46
CA PRO A 145 1.91 -1.71 15.97
C PRO A 145 2.24 -2.94 16.82
N GLY A 146 3.41 -3.53 16.59
CA GLY A 146 3.89 -4.70 17.34
C GLY A 146 3.28 -6.04 16.91
N ALA A 147 2.37 -6.07 15.93
CA ALA A 147 1.80 -7.31 15.39
C ALA A 147 2.58 -7.82 14.17
N GLY A 148 3.27 -8.95 14.28
CA GLY A 148 4.03 -9.52 13.17
C GLY A 148 5.08 -8.55 12.57
N PHE A 149 5.50 -8.83 11.33
CA PHE A 149 6.56 -8.07 10.66
C PHE A 149 6.14 -6.66 10.21
N SER A 150 4.95 -6.53 9.61
CA SER A 150 4.47 -5.26 9.03
C SER A 150 3.33 -4.61 9.81
N GLY A 151 2.88 -5.22 10.92
CA GLY A 151 1.64 -4.82 11.56
C GLY A 151 0.37 -5.35 10.88
N SER A 152 0.47 -6.16 9.81
CA SER A 152 -0.70 -6.53 9.00
C SER A 152 -0.64 -7.96 8.45
N PRO A 153 -1.80 -8.64 8.28
CA PRO A 153 -1.87 -10.00 7.73
C PRO A 153 -1.42 -10.10 6.26
N ILE A 154 -1.39 -8.98 5.53
CA ILE A 154 -0.98 -8.94 4.11
C ILE A 154 0.24 -8.06 3.88
N GLY A 155 1.17 -8.04 4.82
CA GLY A 155 2.39 -7.24 4.69
C GLY A 155 2.07 -5.74 4.65
N TYR A 156 2.60 -5.02 3.67
CA TYR A 156 2.30 -3.59 3.46
C TYR A 156 1.09 -3.34 2.54
N GLY A 157 0.32 -4.37 2.21
CA GLY A 157 -0.75 -4.32 1.21
C GLY A 157 -1.80 -3.25 1.51
N PHE A 158 -2.39 -3.27 2.70
CA PHE A 158 -3.43 -2.30 3.10
C PHE A 158 -2.91 -0.85 3.10
N SER A 159 -1.73 -0.60 3.65
CA SER A 159 -1.14 0.74 3.65
C SER A 159 -0.87 1.25 2.22
N LEU A 160 -0.47 0.38 1.32
CA LEU A 160 -0.23 0.74 -0.08
C LEU A 160 -1.52 0.98 -0.85
N ILE A 161 -2.57 0.18 -0.61
CA ILE A 161 -3.91 0.42 -1.16
C ILE A 161 -4.41 1.80 -0.70
N TRP A 162 -4.34 2.08 0.61
CA TRP A 162 -4.74 3.38 1.17
C TRP A 162 -4.02 4.55 0.49
N LYS A 163 -2.69 4.48 0.35
CA LYS A 163 -1.90 5.53 -0.32
C LYS A 163 -2.30 5.69 -1.78
N THR A 164 -2.51 4.57 -2.48
CA THR A 164 -2.84 4.55 -3.91
C THR A 164 -4.23 5.15 -4.16
N VAL A 165 -5.22 4.80 -3.34
CA VAL A 165 -6.58 5.37 -3.43
C VAL A 165 -6.57 6.86 -3.12
N ASN A 166 -5.84 7.29 -2.09
CA ASN A 166 -5.68 8.72 -1.78
C ASN A 166 -5.02 9.51 -2.91
N ALA A 167 -4.03 8.92 -3.60
CA ALA A 167 -3.43 9.53 -4.78
C ALA A 167 -4.43 9.62 -5.94
N ALA A 168 -5.17 8.54 -6.21
CA ALA A 168 -6.17 8.51 -7.27
C ALA A 168 -7.31 9.52 -7.03
N ALA A 169 -7.82 9.61 -5.79
CA ALA A 169 -8.83 10.59 -5.40
C ALA A 169 -8.33 12.02 -5.60
N ARG A 170 -7.09 12.32 -5.20
CA ARG A 170 -6.48 13.64 -5.38
C ARG A 170 -6.31 14.00 -6.86
N ASP A 171 -5.86 13.06 -7.68
CA ASP A 171 -5.44 13.32 -9.04
C ASP A 171 -6.61 13.26 -10.03
N ARG A 172 -7.64 12.46 -9.74
CA ARG A 172 -8.73 12.15 -10.68
C ARG A 172 -10.14 12.26 -10.08
N GLY A 173 -10.27 12.52 -8.79
CA GLY A 173 -11.55 12.72 -8.15
C GLY A 173 -12.15 14.09 -8.47
N GLY A 174 -13.47 14.14 -8.60
CA GLY A 174 -14.22 15.38 -8.67
C GLY A 174 -14.26 16.18 -7.36
N PRO A 175 -14.94 17.33 -7.35
CA PRO A 175 -15.19 18.11 -6.15
C PRO A 175 -15.88 17.25 -5.07
N GLY A 176 -15.30 17.18 -3.87
CA GLY A 176 -15.80 16.33 -2.78
C GLY A 176 -15.07 15.00 -2.59
N SER A 177 -14.18 14.62 -3.52
CA SER A 177 -13.31 13.44 -3.38
C SER A 177 -12.38 13.50 -2.16
N LEU A 178 -11.98 14.71 -1.77
CA LEU A 178 -11.29 15.00 -0.53
C LEU A 178 -12.09 16.05 0.25
N THR A 179 -12.36 15.76 1.52
CA THR A 179 -13.03 16.65 2.47
C THR A 179 -12.05 17.03 3.59
N LEU A 180 -12.47 17.92 4.48
CA LEU A 180 -11.73 18.27 5.69
C LEU A 180 -12.42 17.64 6.89
N ASP A 181 -11.66 17.04 7.79
CA ASP A 181 -12.16 16.62 9.10
C ASP A 181 -12.23 17.80 10.08
N GLU A 182 -12.56 17.50 11.34
CA GLU A 182 -12.72 18.50 12.41
C GLU A 182 -11.41 19.25 12.74
N ASP A 183 -10.26 18.62 12.49
CA ASP A 183 -8.94 19.19 12.72
C ASP A 183 -8.41 19.94 11.48
N GLY A 184 -9.16 19.91 10.38
CA GLY A 184 -8.79 20.54 9.11
C GLY A 184 -7.84 19.71 8.27
N ASP A 185 -7.68 18.43 8.58
CA ASP A 185 -6.91 17.48 7.79
C ASP A 185 -7.73 16.95 6.61
N ARG A 186 -7.05 16.75 5.47
CA ARG A 186 -7.71 16.26 4.25
C ARG A 186 -7.94 14.75 4.34
N ILE A 187 -9.22 14.35 4.34
CA ILE A 187 -9.66 12.95 4.33
C ILE A 187 -10.37 12.61 3.02
N LEU A 188 -10.57 11.32 2.74
CA LEU A 188 -11.39 10.88 1.61
C LEU A 188 -12.86 11.21 1.88
N GLY A 189 -13.55 11.74 0.87
CA GLY A 189 -15.01 11.81 0.86
C GLY A 189 -15.60 10.74 -0.06
N ASP A 190 -16.90 10.45 0.08
CA ASP A 190 -17.58 9.54 -0.83
C ASP A 190 -17.56 10.06 -2.28
N PRO A 191 -17.39 9.18 -3.28
CA PRO A 191 -17.43 7.70 -3.18
C PRO A 191 -16.08 7.05 -2.78
N TRP A 192 -15.03 7.83 -2.57
CA TRP A 192 -13.66 7.32 -2.44
C TRP A 192 -13.36 6.66 -1.10
N GLU A 193 -14.00 7.12 -0.02
CA GLU A 193 -13.92 6.45 1.28
C GLU A 193 -14.50 5.04 1.18
N THR A 194 -15.75 4.90 0.76
CA THR A 194 -16.38 3.59 0.57
C THR A 194 -15.61 2.71 -0.43
N THR A 195 -15.06 3.31 -1.48
CA THR A 195 -14.18 2.62 -2.44
C THR A 195 -12.94 2.03 -1.79
N LEU A 196 -12.26 2.79 -0.92
CA LEU A 196 -11.13 2.29 -0.16
C LEU A 196 -11.55 1.06 0.65
N GLY A 197 -12.69 1.15 1.34
CA GLY A 197 -13.25 0.03 2.11
C GLY A 197 -13.41 -1.23 1.28
N ALA A 198 -14.07 -1.11 0.11
CA ALA A 198 -14.27 -2.22 -0.81
C ALA A 198 -12.95 -2.87 -1.29
N LEU A 199 -11.90 -2.07 -1.52
CA LEU A 199 -10.59 -2.60 -1.91
C LEU A 199 -9.83 -3.25 -0.75
N LEU A 200 -9.97 -2.73 0.47
CA LEU A 200 -9.41 -3.37 1.67
C LEU A 200 -10.12 -4.70 1.96
N ASP A 201 -11.44 -4.75 1.80
CA ASP A 201 -12.24 -5.96 1.94
C ASP A 201 -11.75 -7.06 0.98
N ALA A 202 -11.65 -6.73 -0.31
CA ALA A 202 -11.13 -7.65 -1.32
C ALA A 202 -9.67 -8.07 -1.03
N ALA A 203 -8.82 -7.15 -0.58
CA ALA A 203 -7.43 -7.42 -0.26
C ALA A 203 -7.26 -8.35 0.94
N MET A 204 -8.12 -8.25 1.95
CA MET A 204 -8.16 -9.21 3.05
C MET A 204 -8.48 -10.61 2.54
N ALA A 205 -9.53 -10.74 1.73
CA ALA A 205 -10.00 -12.02 1.22
C ALA A 205 -8.96 -12.73 0.33
N VAL A 206 -8.30 -12.00 -0.59
CA VAL A 206 -7.35 -12.60 -1.53
C VAL A 206 -5.92 -12.65 -1.01
N GLY A 207 -5.54 -11.71 -0.13
CA GLY A 207 -4.20 -11.59 0.42
C GLY A 207 -3.98 -12.48 1.64
N ALA A 208 -5.03 -12.74 2.42
CA ALA A 208 -4.98 -13.61 3.59
C ALA A 208 -6.20 -14.56 3.65
N PRO A 209 -6.38 -15.44 2.64
CA PRO A 209 -7.54 -16.32 2.54
C PRO A 209 -7.67 -17.29 3.72
N HIS A 210 -6.58 -17.60 4.42
CA HIS A 210 -6.58 -18.44 5.63
C HIS A 210 -7.30 -17.79 6.83
N LEU A 211 -7.59 -16.48 6.78
CA LEU A 211 -8.30 -15.74 7.83
C LEU A 211 -9.79 -15.54 7.54
N VAL A 212 -10.26 -15.96 6.37
CA VAL A 212 -11.59 -15.66 5.86
C VAL A 212 -12.33 -16.94 5.53
N ASP A 213 -13.47 -17.16 6.16
CA ASP A 213 -14.33 -18.32 5.87
C ASP A 213 -14.95 -18.19 4.47
N SER A 214 -15.35 -19.30 3.84
CA SER A 214 -15.84 -19.32 2.45
C SER A 214 -16.98 -18.34 2.17
N ASP A 215 -17.94 -18.23 3.09
CA ASP A 215 -19.09 -17.33 2.94
C ASP A 215 -18.67 -15.87 3.08
N ALA A 216 -17.66 -15.59 3.91
CA ALA A 216 -17.09 -14.26 4.08
C ALA A 216 -16.28 -13.83 2.86
N VAL A 217 -15.65 -14.76 2.12
CA VAL A 217 -14.97 -14.44 0.86
C VAL A 217 -15.95 -13.79 -0.12
N THR A 218 -17.13 -14.40 -0.34
CA THR A 218 -18.15 -13.83 -1.24
C THR A 218 -18.60 -12.44 -0.81
N VAL A 219 -18.72 -12.20 0.50
CA VAL A 219 -19.08 -10.88 1.04
C VAL A 219 -17.99 -9.84 0.79
N LEU A 220 -16.73 -10.18 1.09
CA LEU A 220 -15.59 -9.27 1.00
C LEU A 220 -15.19 -8.97 -0.46
N THR A 221 -15.37 -9.91 -1.38
CA THR A 221 -15.03 -9.73 -2.81
C THR A 221 -16.20 -9.27 -3.67
N ALA A 222 -17.39 -9.03 -3.09
CA ALA A 222 -18.60 -8.70 -3.86
C ALA A 222 -18.41 -7.49 -4.81
N ALA A 223 -17.91 -6.37 -4.27
CA ALA A 223 -17.67 -5.16 -5.06
C ALA A 223 -16.55 -5.35 -6.08
N TRP A 224 -15.46 -6.03 -5.67
CA TRP A 224 -14.34 -6.33 -6.55
C TRP A 224 -14.77 -7.15 -7.76
N GLY A 225 -15.48 -8.25 -7.52
CA GLY A 225 -15.96 -9.14 -8.58
C GLY A 225 -16.87 -8.41 -9.56
N MET A 226 -17.79 -7.58 -9.06
CA MET A 226 -18.71 -6.82 -9.92
C MET A 226 -18.00 -5.81 -10.83
N VAL A 227 -16.93 -5.16 -10.35
CA VAL A 227 -16.29 -4.05 -11.07
C VAL A 227 -15.11 -4.50 -11.93
N PHE A 228 -14.36 -5.51 -11.49
CA PHE A 228 -13.10 -5.92 -12.12
C PHE A 228 -13.10 -7.35 -12.66
N GLU A 229 -14.10 -8.16 -12.33
CA GLU A 229 -14.26 -9.54 -12.83
C GLU A 229 -15.70 -9.81 -13.36
N PRO A 230 -16.23 -8.98 -14.27
CA PRO A 230 -17.60 -9.09 -14.76
C PRO A 230 -17.87 -10.32 -15.65
#